data_AF-A0A1M5ZBN6-F1
#
_entry.id   AF-A0A1M5ZBN6-F1
#
_cell.length_a   1.000
_cell.length_b   1.000
_cell.length_c   1.000
_cell.angle_alpha   90.00
_cell.angle_beta   90.00
_cell.angle_gamma   90.00
#
_symmetry.space_group_name_H-M   'P 1'
#
loop_
_entity.id
_entity.type
_entity.pdbx_description
1 polymer ?
#
loop_
_entity_poly.entity_id
_entity_poly.type
_entity_poly.pdbx_seq_one_letter_code
_entity_poly.pdbx_strand_id
1 'polypeptide(L)'
;MSAAVRRTVYALAAVTSVLLSLVAFDSFSSSSADAAVATPVVKSKYFTGGETTISCPSGWTATGGGVGADIVAGMYVARTEPTRNSSGKPVGWKGNVQQRSNGRAGSGTIYVVCAP
;
A
#
# COMPACT_ATOMS: atom_id res chain seq x y z
N MET A 1 -47.17 12.11 6.21
CA MET A 1 -46.48 12.49 4.96
C MET A 1 -46.99 13.87 4.61
N SER A 2 -46.24 14.92 4.95
CA SER A 2 -46.61 16.33 4.74
C SER A 2 -45.39 17.00 4.11
N ALA A 3 -45.49 17.33 2.83
CA ALA A 3 -45.58 18.70 2.29
C ALA A 3 -44.24 19.44 2.37
N ALA A 4 -43.51 19.56 1.26
CA ALA A 4 -43.56 20.69 0.30
C ALA A 4 -42.75 21.90 0.86
N VAL A 5 -41.96 22.70 0.14
CA VAL A 5 -42.06 23.34 -1.17
C VAL A 5 -40.65 23.85 -1.56
N ARG A 6 -40.40 24.03 -2.85
CA ARG A 6 -39.17 24.55 -3.48
C ARG A 6 -39.03 26.09 -3.43
N ARG A 7 -37.78 26.56 -3.67
CA ARG A 7 -37.32 27.89 -4.15
C ARG A 7 -37.31 29.00 -3.09
N THR A 8 -36.27 29.84 -2.97
CA THR A 8 -36.09 31.10 -3.74
C THR A 8 -34.81 31.80 -3.18
N VAL A 9 -33.74 32.01 -3.97
CA VAL A 9 -33.23 33.30 -4.56
C VAL A 9 -32.59 34.31 -3.59
N TYR A 10 -31.29 34.58 -3.83
CA TYR A 10 -30.48 35.82 -3.70
C TYR A 10 -30.73 36.88 -2.60
N ALA A 11 -29.65 37.23 -1.90
CA ALA A 11 -29.23 38.61 -1.50
C ALA A 11 -27.76 38.48 -1.02
N LEU A 12 -26.69 39.01 -1.63
CA LEU A 12 -26.33 40.35 -2.12
C LEU A 12 -26.43 41.47 -1.06
N ALA A 13 -25.30 42.17 -0.91
CA ALA A 13 -25.00 43.34 -0.08
C ALA A 13 -24.76 43.02 1.43
N ALA A 14 -23.51 43.10 1.90
CA ALA A 14 -22.83 44.33 2.36
C ALA A 14 -23.57 44.88 3.60
N VAL A 15 -22.91 45.14 4.74
CA VAL A 15 -22.19 46.40 4.99
C VAL A 15 -21.62 46.33 6.42
N THR A 16 -20.37 46.79 6.57
CA THR A 16 -19.69 47.37 7.76
C THR A 16 -19.46 46.55 9.03
N SER A 17 -18.19 46.15 9.18
CA SER A 17 -17.25 46.63 10.20
C SER A 17 -17.79 47.16 11.53
N VAL A 18 -17.62 46.38 12.59
CA VAL A 18 -17.41 46.90 13.96
C VAL A 18 -16.14 46.27 14.52
N LEU A 19 -15.12 47.12 14.71
CA LEU A 19 -13.86 46.85 15.38
C LEU A 19 -14.03 46.97 16.91
N LEU A 20 -13.06 46.39 17.65
CA LEU A 20 -12.84 46.32 19.12
C LEU A 20 -13.43 45.06 19.77
N SER A 21 -12.68 44.16 20.46
CA SER A 21 -11.31 44.22 20.99
C SER A 21 -10.89 42.83 21.51
N LEU A 22 -9.61 42.47 21.28
CA LEU A 22 -8.70 41.65 22.10
C LEU A 22 -9.26 40.50 22.97
N VAL A 23 -9.00 39.26 22.56
CA VAL A 23 -8.30 38.26 23.39
C VAL A 23 -7.62 37.23 22.48
N ALA A 24 -6.32 37.08 22.66
CA ALA A 24 -5.50 36.09 21.99
C ALA A 24 -5.92 34.68 22.39
N PHE A 25 -6.24 33.83 21.41
CA PHE A 25 -6.01 32.40 21.51
C PHE A 25 -5.48 31.92 20.18
N ASP A 26 -4.15 31.76 20.20
CA ASP A 26 -3.42 30.70 19.53
C ASP A 26 -3.78 30.41 18.06
N SER A 27 -2.95 30.96 17.18
CA SER A 27 -2.18 30.15 16.24
C SER A 27 -2.90 28.89 15.72
N PHE A 28 -3.99 29.06 14.97
CA PHE A 28 -4.28 28.12 13.90
C PHE A 28 -3.28 28.38 12.77
N SER A 29 -1.99 28.17 13.05
CA SER A 29 -1.08 27.68 12.04
C SER A 29 -1.72 26.38 11.58
N SER A 30 -2.53 26.46 10.53
CA SER A 30 -2.84 25.33 9.69
C SER A 30 -1.50 24.84 9.17
N SER A 31 -0.82 24.02 9.96
CA SER A 31 0.16 23.09 9.46
C SER A 31 -0.63 22.15 8.58
N SER A 32 -0.88 22.56 7.34
CA SER A 32 -1.07 21.65 6.24
C SER A 32 0.25 20.89 6.15
N ALA A 33 0.42 19.92 7.04
CA ALA A 33 1.33 18.83 6.81
C ALA A 33 0.81 18.24 5.51
N ASP A 34 1.48 18.57 4.41
CA ASP A 34 1.52 17.72 3.23
C ASP A 34 1.82 16.33 3.76
N ALA A 35 0.77 15.53 4.00
CA ALA A 35 0.91 14.13 4.25
C ALA A 35 1.50 13.59 2.96
N ALA A 36 2.84 13.50 2.90
CA ALA A 36 3.53 12.89 1.79
C ALA A 36 2.96 11.48 1.68
N VAL A 37 2.08 11.29 0.69
CA VAL A 37 1.46 9.99 0.45
C VAL A 37 2.59 9.07 0.01
N ALA A 38 3.10 8.28 0.94
CA ALA A 38 4.09 7.28 0.60
C ALA A 38 3.44 6.30 -0.39
N THR A 39 4.04 6.20 -1.57
CA THR A 39 3.47 5.43 -2.68
C THR A 39 3.83 3.96 -2.53
N PRO A 40 2.94 3.02 -2.89
CA PRO A 40 3.28 1.61 -2.89
C PRO A 40 4.46 1.34 -3.84
N VAL A 41 5.36 0.44 -3.44
CA VAL A 41 6.53 0.03 -4.22
C VAL A 41 6.48 -1.46 -4.51
N VAL A 42 6.94 -1.83 -5.70
CA VAL A 42 7.12 -3.24 -6.08
C VAL A 42 8.60 -3.55 -6.04
N LYS A 43 8.98 -4.58 -5.29
CA LYS A 43 10.33 -5.14 -5.30
C LYS A 43 10.29 -6.50 -5.98
N SER A 44 11.31 -6.79 -6.78
CA SER A 44 11.48 -8.09 -7.42
C SER A 44 12.91 -8.57 -7.31
N LYS A 45 13.09 -9.88 -7.41
CA LYS A 45 14.40 -10.53 -7.36
C LYS A 45 14.36 -11.82 -8.18
N TYR A 46 15.34 -11.98 -9.07
CA TYR A 46 15.63 -13.26 -9.70
C TYR A 46 16.34 -14.20 -8.73
N PHE A 47 16.03 -15.49 -8.78
CA PHE A 47 16.66 -16.49 -7.94
C PHE A 47 16.83 -17.82 -8.66
N THR A 48 17.88 -18.54 -8.25
CA THR A 48 18.15 -19.94 -8.58
C THR A 48 18.28 -20.69 -7.25
N GLY A 49 17.81 -21.94 -7.17
CA GLY A 49 17.91 -22.74 -5.93
C GLY A 49 16.57 -23.07 -5.28
N GLY A 50 15.48 -22.89 -6.01
CA GLY A 50 14.16 -23.35 -5.61
C GLY A 50 13.45 -22.41 -4.66
N GLU A 51 13.97 -22.17 -3.46
CA GLU A 51 13.34 -21.27 -2.49
C GLU A 51 14.00 -19.89 -2.44
N THR A 52 13.18 -18.85 -2.32
CA THR A 52 13.68 -17.49 -2.07
C THR A 52 12.67 -16.68 -1.26
N THR A 53 13.16 -15.59 -0.67
CA THR A 53 12.35 -14.61 0.04
C THR A 53 12.74 -13.20 -0.40
N ILE A 54 11.77 -12.30 -0.43
CA ILE A 54 11.96 -10.87 -0.66
C ILE A 54 11.15 -10.08 0.37
N SER A 55 11.78 -9.09 1.00
CA SER A 55 11.19 -8.31 2.09
C SER A 55 10.87 -6.88 1.67
N CYS A 56 9.81 -6.34 2.22
CA CYS A 56 9.50 -4.92 2.14
C CYS A 56 10.50 -4.07 2.94
N PRO A 57 10.59 -2.75 2.66
CA PRO A 57 11.32 -1.83 3.53
C PRO A 57 10.84 -1.90 4.98
N SER A 58 11.69 -1.53 5.93
CA SER A 58 11.31 -1.51 7.35
C SER A 58 10.12 -0.58 7.58
N GLY A 59 9.15 -1.02 8.39
CA GLY A 59 7.89 -0.31 8.64
C GLY A 59 6.77 -0.67 7.65
N TRP A 60 7.12 -1.02 6.41
CA TRP A 60 6.14 -1.23 5.35
C TRP A 60 5.43 -2.59 5.47
N THR A 61 4.24 -2.69 4.87
CA THR A 61 3.39 -3.88 4.84
C THR A 61 3.42 -4.52 3.47
N ALA A 62 3.60 -5.84 3.41
CA ALA A 62 3.38 -6.58 2.17
C ALA A 62 1.88 -6.71 1.90
N THR A 63 1.37 -6.05 0.86
CA THR A 63 -0.04 -6.09 0.47
C THR A 63 -0.32 -7.14 -0.60
N GLY A 64 0.72 -7.63 -1.27
CA GLY A 64 0.64 -8.72 -2.24
C GLY A 64 2.02 -9.18 -2.66
N GLY A 65 2.06 -10.25 -3.45
CA GLY A 65 3.30 -10.78 -4.00
C GLY A 65 3.05 -12.06 -4.77
N GLY A 66 4.12 -12.59 -5.34
CA GLY A 66 4.04 -13.82 -6.10
C GLY A 66 5.40 -14.29 -6.57
N VAL A 67 5.39 -15.44 -7.22
CA VAL A 67 6.57 -16.02 -7.84
C VAL A 67 6.20 -16.58 -9.21
N GLY A 68 7.05 -16.35 -10.19
CA GLY A 68 6.97 -16.95 -11.52
C GLY A 68 8.14 -17.90 -11.73
N ALA A 69 7.90 -19.02 -12.41
CA ALA A 69 8.95 -19.95 -12.83
C ALA A 69 9.46 -19.59 -14.23
N ASP A 70 10.77 -19.71 -14.48
CA ASP A 70 11.36 -19.31 -15.76
C ASP A 70 10.90 -20.20 -16.94
N ILE A 71 10.73 -21.50 -16.69
CA ILE A 71 10.34 -22.48 -17.70
C ILE A 71 9.01 -23.13 -17.30
N VAL A 72 7.89 -22.54 -17.70
CA VAL A 72 6.53 -22.98 -17.30
C VAL A 72 6.18 -24.43 -17.66
N ALA A 73 6.77 -24.97 -18.73
CA ALA A 73 6.59 -26.36 -19.15
C ALA A 73 7.44 -27.36 -18.32
N GLY A 74 8.57 -26.92 -17.78
CA GLY A 74 9.53 -27.75 -17.06
C GLY A 74 9.54 -27.55 -15.55
N MET A 75 8.89 -26.48 -15.06
CA MET A 75 8.89 -26.07 -13.65
C MET A 75 7.47 -25.73 -13.18
N TYR A 76 7.30 -25.67 -11.86
CA TYR A 76 6.07 -25.23 -11.23
C TYR A 76 6.36 -24.46 -9.94
N VAL A 77 5.43 -23.59 -9.56
CA VAL A 77 5.44 -22.90 -8.28
C VAL A 77 4.94 -23.86 -7.21
N ALA A 78 5.85 -24.37 -6.39
CA ALA A 78 5.53 -25.26 -5.28
C ALA A 78 4.98 -24.50 -4.07
N ARG A 79 5.39 -23.23 -3.90
CA ARG A 79 4.93 -22.37 -2.80
C ARG A 79 4.94 -20.91 -3.21
N THR A 80 3.93 -20.17 -2.78
CA THR A 80 3.88 -18.70 -2.85
C THR A 80 3.06 -18.19 -1.69
N GLU A 81 3.68 -17.51 -0.73
CA GLU A 81 3.00 -17.08 0.50
C GLU A 81 3.65 -15.82 1.10
N PRO A 82 2.89 -14.98 1.83
CA PRO A 82 3.45 -13.86 2.55
C PRO A 82 4.39 -14.34 3.67
N THR A 83 5.53 -13.67 3.84
CA THR A 83 6.33 -13.80 5.06
C THR A 83 5.80 -12.85 6.13
N ARG A 84 5.69 -13.35 7.36
CA ARG A 84 5.10 -12.62 8.48
C ARG A 84 6.15 -12.35 9.55
N ASN A 85 6.07 -11.21 10.21
CA ASN A 85 6.85 -10.94 11.41
C ASN A 85 6.25 -11.66 12.63
N SER A 86 6.86 -11.47 13.80
CA SER A 86 6.40 -12.07 15.08
C SER A 86 4.97 -11.67 15.47
N SER A 87 4.47 -10.53 15.00
CA SER A 87 3.09 -10.07 15.21
C SER A 87 2.10 -10.60 14.16
N GLY A 88 2.54 -11.44 13.22
CA GLY A 88 1.70 -11.97 12.14
C GLY A 88 1.49 -11.00 10.96
N LYS A 89 2.05 -9.79 11.00
CA LYS A 89 1.95 -8.80 9.92
C LYS A 89 2.76 -9.27 8.70
N PRO A 90 2.17 -9.27 7.48
CA PRO A 90 2.93 -9.51 6.26
C PRO A 90 4.01 -8.44 6.04
N VAL A 91 5.26 -8.87 5.90
CA VAL A 91 6.45 -8.00 5.72
C VAL A 91 7.28 -8.37 4.49
N GLY A 92 6.86 -9.38 3.75
CA GLY A 92 7.52 -9.82 2.53
C GLY A 92 6.76 -10.94 1.84
N TRP A 93 7.43 -11.57 0.90
CA TRP A 93 6.92 -12.73 0.17
C TRP A 93 7.98 -13.82 0.09
N LYS A 94 7.56 -15.07 0.17
CA LYS A 94 8.39 -16.26 -0.03
C LYS A 94 7.83 -17.07 -1.19
N GLY A 95 8.74 -17.58 -2.01
CA GLY A 95 8.42 -18.38 -3.19
C GLY A 95 9.29 -19.63 -3.22
N ASN A 96 8.72 -20.72 -3.73
CA ASN A 96 9.47 -21.93 -4.07
C ASN A 96 9.09 -22.41 -5.47
N VAL A 97 10.09 -22.65 -6.32
CA VAL A 97 9.94 -23.20 -7.67
C VAL A 97 10.69 -24.52 -7.76
N GLN A 98 10.04 -25.54 -8.32
CA GLN A 98 10.61 -26.87 -8.50
C GLN A 98 10.52 -27.33 -9.95
N GLN A 99 11.45 -28.17 -10.37
CA GLN A 99 11.40 -28.87 -11.65
C GLN A 99 10.33 -29.96 -11.60
N ARG A 100 9.52 -30.06 -12.65
CA ARG A 100 8.45 -31.07 -12.76
C ARG A 100 8.98 -32.50 -12.87
N SER A 101 10.14 -32.68 -13.49
CA SER A 101 10.68 -34.01 -13.82
C SER A 101 11.22 -34.77 -12.60
N ASN A 102 11.72 -34.07 -11.59
CA ASN A 102 12.46 -34.68 -10.48
C ASN A 102 12.31 -33.95 -9.14
N GLY A 103 11.46 -32.91 -9.06
CA GLY A 103 11.24 -32.11 -7.84
C GLY A 103 12.43 -31.27 -7.39
N ARG A 104 13.52 -31.21 -8.17
CA ARG A 104 14.71 -30.41 -7.82
C ARG A 104 14.40 -28.92 -7.83
N ALA A 105 15.25 -28.15 -7.15
CA ALA A 105 15.24 -26.70 -7.19
C ALA A 105 15.20 -26.16 -8.64
N GLY A 106 14.21 -25.31 -8.90
CA GLY A 106 14.12 -24.52 -10.13
C GLY A 106 14.65 -23.10 -9.95
N SER A 107 14.33 -22.26 -10.93
CA SER A 107 14.65 -20.84 -10.96
C SER A 107 13.43 -20.03 -11.34
N GLY A 108 13.44 -18.75 -10.99
CA GLY A 108 12.31 -17.88 -11.20
C GLY A 108 12.54 -16.45 -10.76
N THR A 109 11.47 -15.69 -10.80
CA THR A 109 11.41 -14.32 -10.28
C THR A 109 10.35 -14.22 -9.20
N ILE A 110 10.74 -13.75 -8.02
CA ILE A 110 9.82 -13.41 -6.93
C ILE A 110 9.55 -11.90 -6.95
N TYR A 111 8.35 -11.49 -6.55
CA TYR A 111 8.02 -10.09 -6.30
C TYR A 111 7.17 -9.91 -5.04
N VAL A 112 7.23 -8.71 -4.48
CA VAL A 112 6.37 -8.25 -3.38
C VAL A 112 5.93 -6.81 -3.64
N VAL A 113 4.66 -6.55 -3.36
CA VAL A 113 4.06 -5.21 -3.35
C VAL A 113 4.05 -4.72 -1.90
N CYS A 114 4.68 -3.59 -1.66
CA CYS A 114 4.85 -3.00 -0.35
C CYS A 114 4.09 -1.67 -0.28
N ALA A 115 3.32 -1.48 0.78
CA ALA A 115 2.69 -0.20 1.11
C ALA A 115 3.26 0.32 2.45
N PRO A 116 3.41 1.63 2.61
CA PRO A 116 3.85 2.24 3.87
C PRO A 116 2.92 1.90 5.05
#